data_AF-A0A6V7KQP9-F1
#
_entry.id   AF-A0A6V7KQP9-F1
#
_cell.length_a   1.000
_cell.length_b   1.000
_cell.length_c   1.000
_cell.angle_alpha   90.00
_cell.angle_beta   90.00
_cell.angle_gamma   90.00
#
_symmetry.space_group_name_H-M   'P 1'
#
loop_
_entity.id
_entity.type
_entity.pdbx_description
1 polymer ?
#
loop_
_entity_poly.entity_id
_entity_poly.type
_entity_poly.pdbx_seq_one_letter_code
_entity_poly.pdbx_strand_id
1 'polypeptide(L)'
;AEMLTLVRNFSLIIGHIIPPDDPVWELFKRMREMMEILLSYHIDSFGKYELRVRIPDYLHLLQKLFPACFKPKHHMLIHYPRALALCGPLWKISSMRFEAKHREGKITSNVCISRLNV
;
A
#
# COMPACT_ATOMS: atom_id res chain seq x y z
N ALA A 1 -6.94 -7.17 -4.39
CA ALA A 1 -6.71 -6.82 -5.81
C ALA A 1 -7.45 -5.54 -6.19
N GLU A 2 -8.76 -5.45 -5.90
CA GLU A 2 -9.62 -4.32 -6.26
C GLU A 2 -9.09 -2.95 -5.82
N MET A 3 -8.71 -2.78 -4.54
CA MET A 3 -8.19 -1.50 -4.04
C MET A 3 -6.89 -1.06 -4.74
N LEU A 4 -6.01 -2.01 -5.07
CA LEU A 4 -4.78 -1.70 -5.81
C LEU A 4 -5.10 -1.28 -7.24
N THR A 5 -6.03 -1.97 -7.90
CA THR A 5 -6.53 -1.60 -9.23
C THR A 5 -7.15 -0.21 -9.21
N LEU A 6 -7.96 0.10 -8.19
CA LEU A 6 -8.53 1.43 -8.03
C LEU A 6 -7.43 2.49 -7.92
N VAL A 7 -6.49 2.35 -6.97
CA VAL A 7 -5.42 3.34 -6.76
C VAL A 7 -4.60 3.58 -8.04
N ARG A 8 -4.28 2.53 -8.80
CA ARG A 8 -3.52 2.65 -10.06
C ARG A 8 -4.27 3.45 -11.13
N ASN A 9 -5.58 3.28 -11.21
CA ASN A 9 -6.40 3.87 -12.27
C ASN A 9 -7.12 5.15 -11.82
N PHE A 10 -7.14 5.46 -10.53
CA PHE A 10 -7.92 6.56 -9.97
C PHE A 10 -7.54 7.91 -10.58
N SER A 11 -6.23 8.15 -10.79
CA SER A 11 -5.74 9.34 -11.49
C SER A 11 -6.30 9.46 -12.91
N LEU A 12 -6.50 8.36 -13.62
CA LEU A 12 -7.06 8.35 -14.97
C LEU A 12 -8.57 8.56 -14.96
N ILE A 13 -9.27 8.03 -13.96
CA ILE A 13 -10.73 8.10 -13.85
C ILE A 13 -11.17 9.51 -13.52
N ILE A 14 -10.59 10.13 -12.49
CA ILE A 14 -11.07 11.42 -11.97
C ILE A 14 -10.07 12.57 -12.09
N GLY A 15 -8.82 12.34 -12.51
CA GLY A 15 -7.79 13.38 -12.47
C GLY A 15 -8.15 14.64 -13.28
N HIS A 16 -8.96 14.52 -14.32
CA HIS A 16 -9.41 15.64 -15.16
C HIS A 16 -10.47 16.54 -14.50
N ILE A 17 -11.17 16.07 -13.48
CA ILE A 17 -12.18 16.85 -12.74
C ILE A 17 -11.63 17.45 -11.44
N ILE A 18 -10.39 17.13 -11.07
CA ILE A 18 -9.77 17.66 -9.87
C ILE A 18 -9.20 19.06 -10.16
N PRO A 19 -9.50 20.08 -9.33
CA PRO A 19 -8.92 21.39 -9.48
C PRO A 19 -7.39 21.38 -9.44
N PRO A 20 -6.72 22.32 -10.13
CA PRO A 20 -5.29 22.54 -9.92
C PRO A 20 -5.03 22.87 -8.44
N ASP A 21 -3.86 22.46 -7.96
CA ASP A 21 -3.37 22.73 -6.60
C ASP A 21 -4.25 22.23 -5.44
N ASP A 22 -5.13 21.25 -5.70
CA ASP A 22 -5.89 20.59 -4.63
C ASP A 22 -4.95 19.83 -3.66
N PRO A 23 -4.94 20.17 -2.35
CA PRO A 23 -3.98 19.60 -1.41
C PRO A 23 -4.29 18.14 -1.05
N VAL A 24 -5.56 17.72 -1.14
CA VAL A 24 -5.96 16.32 -0.91
C VAL A 24 -5.54 15.46 -2.09
N TRP A 25 -5.62 16.00 -3.30
CA TRP A 25 -5.10 15.35 -4.50
C TRP A 25 -3.58 15.24 -4.48
N GLU A 26 -2.89 16.28 -4.02
CA GLU A 26 -1.44 16.23 -3.79
C GLU A 26 -1.06 15.12 -2.80
N LEU A 27 -1.81 14.99 -1.70
CA LEU A 27 -1.63 13.89 -0.75
C LEU A 27 -1.80 12.53 -1.42
N PHE A 28 -2.83 12.37 -2.26
CA PHE A 28 -3.06 11.13 -3.01
C PHE A 28 -1.93 10.82 -4.00
N LYS A 29 -1.44 11.82 -4.75
CA LYS A 29 -0.30 11.65 -5.68
C LYS A 29 0.94 11.18 -4.94
N ARG A 30 1.30 11.82 -3.82
CA ARG A 30 2.43 11.42 -2.97
C ARG A 30 2.29 9.99 -2.44
N MET A 31 1.08 9.61 -2.00
CA MET A 31 0.79 8.23 -1.62
C MET A 31 1.03 7.25 -2.77
N ARG A 32 0.56 7.60 -3.97
CA ARG A 32 0.70 6.76 -5.16
C ARG A 32 2.16 6.57 -5.55
N GLU A 33 2.97 7.64 -5.55
CA GLU A 33 4.41 7.55 -5.85
C GLU A 33 5.15 6.61 -4.90
N MET A 34 4.86 6.67 -3.60
CA MET A 34 5.42 5.72 -2.64
C MET A 34 4.97 4.29 -2.98
N MET A 35 3.69 4.10 -3.27
CA MET A 35 3.15 2.79 -3.64
C MET A 35 3.81 2.22 -4.90
N GLU A 36 4.17 3.04 -5.89
CA GLU A 36 4.91 2.58 -7.07
C GLU A 36 6.27 1.95 -6.69
N ILE A 37 6.98 2.54 -5.73
CA ILE A 37 8.22 1.96 -5.19
C ILE A 37 7.92 0.67 -4.43
N LEU A 38 6.96 0.70 -3.50
CA LEU A 38 6.65 -0.44 -2.62
C LEU A 38 6.16 -1.69 -3.36
N LEU A 39 5.46 -1.48 -4.46
CA LEU A 39 4.83 -2.53 -5.25
C LEU A 39 5.68 -2.96 -6.46
N SER A 40 6.88 -2.39 -6.61
CA SER A 40 7.77 -2.78 -7.70
C SER A 40 8.34 -4.19 -7.48
N TYR A 41 8.41 -4.96 -8.56
CA TYR A 41 9.01 -6.29 -8.58
C TYR A 41 10.53 -6.26 -8.46
N HIS A 42 11.13 -5.19 -8.99
CA HIS A 42 12.56 -4.94 -9.00
C HIS A 42 12.80 -3.54 -8.45
N ILE A 43 13.56 -3.46 -7.37
CA ILE A 43 13.89 -2.19 -6.73
C ILE A 43 15.41 -2.10 -6.75
N ASP A 44 15.90 -0.99 -7.29
CA ASP A 44 17.30 -0.65 -7.22
C ASP A 44 17.72 -0.31 -5.79
N SER A 45 19.02 -0.07 -5.58
CA SER A 45 19.51 0.36 -4.28
C SER A 45 18.98 1.74 -3.86
N PHE A 46 18.40 2.52 -4.79
CA PHE A 46 17.90 3.87 -4.58
C PHE A 46 16.50 3.92 -3.95
N GLY A 47 15.65 2.92 -4.19
CA GLY A 47 14.26 2.90 -3.68
C GLY A 47 14.14 3.09 -2.17
N LYS A 48 15.11 2.61 -1.37
CA LYS A 48 15.12 2.83 0.09
C LYS A 48 15.39 4.28 0.48
N TYR A 49 16.18 5.02 -0.31
CA TYR A 49 16.46 6.43 -0.08
C TYR A 49 15.28 7.29 -0.49
N GLU A 50 14.66 6.98 -1.64
CA GLU A 50 13.40 7.61 -2.08
C GLU A 50 12.32 7.51 -1.00
N LEU A 51 12.11 6.33 -0.43
CA LEU A 51 11.13 6.14 0.65
C LEU A 51 11.48 6.94 1.91
N ARG A 52 12.76 7.08 2.28
CA ARG A 52 13.18 7.89 3.44
C ARG A 52 12.83 9.37 3.29
N VAL A 53 12.78 9.88 2.06
CA VAL A 53 12.41 11.27 1.77
C VAL A 53 10.90 11.41 1.65
N ARG A 54 10.25 10.56 0.85
CA ARG A 54 8.83 10.69 0.52
C ARG A 54 7.88 10.39 1.69
N ILE A 55 8.25 9.46 2.58
CA ILE A 55 7.37 9.07 3.70
C ILE A 55 7.17 10.23 4.69
N PRO A 56 8.21 10.89 5.23
CA PRO A 56 8.03 12.06 6.08
C PRO A 56 7.19 13.17 5.42
N ASP A 57 7.45 13.45 4.15
CA ASP A 57 6.73 14.47 3.39
C ASP A 57 5.23 14.15 3.25
N TYR A 58 4.89 12.90 2.96
CA TYR A 58 3.52 12.42 2.94
C TYR A 58 2.86 12.49 4.32
N LEU A 59 3.54 12.02 5.36
CA LEU A 59 3.00 12.00 6.73
C LEU A 59 2.78 13.42 7.27
N HIS A 60 3.66 14.36 6.94
CA HIS A 60 3.52 15.76 7.31
C HIS A 60 2.29 16.38 6.64
N LEU A 61 2.11 16.15 5.33
CA LEU A 61 0.93 16.64 4.60
C LEU A 61 -0.37 15.99 5.12
N LEU A 62 -0.34 14.68 5.40
CA LEU A 62 -1.47 13.95 5.98
C LEU A 62 -1.87 14.55 7.33
N GLN A 63 -0.91 14.81 8.22
CA GLN A 63 -1.17 15.39 9.53
C GLN A 63 -1.71 16.83 9.43
N LYS A 64 -1.22 17.61 8.46
CA LYS A 64 -1.70 18.96 8.21
C LYS A 64 -3.16 18.99 7.73
N LEU A 65 -3.54 18.08 6.82
CA LEU A 65 -4.88 18.03 6.25
C LEU A 65 -5.88 17.27 7.13
N PHE A 66 -5.41 16.24 7.85
CA PHE A 66 -6.24 15.33 8.63
C PHE A 66 -5.61 15.02 10.01
N PRO A 67 -5.54 16.00 10.93
CA PRO A 67 -4.77 15.90 12.17
C PRO A 67 -5.22 14.79 13.13
N ALA A 68 -6.47 14.34 13.06
CA ALA A 68 -7.01 13.27 13.90
C ALA A 68 -6.96 11.86 13.25
N CYS A 69 -6.41 11.75 12.04
CA CYS A 69 -6.48 10.51 11.24
C CYS A 69 -5.18 9.70 11.23
N PHE A 70 -4.26 9.94 12.16
CA PHE A 70 -3.00 9.23 12.24
C PHE A 70 -3.16 7.81 12.80
N LYS A 71 -3.48 6.87 11.91
CA LYS A 71 -3.63 5.44 12.22
C LYS A 71 -2.27 4.73 12.37
N PRO A 72 -2.20 3.60 13.10
CA PRO A 72 -0.99 2.77 13.20
C PRO A 72 -0.37 2.38 11.86
N LYS A 73 -1.19 2.22 10.79
CA LYS A 73 -0.70 1.96 9.43
C LYS A 73 0.25 3.05 8.92
N HIS A 74 0.01 4.31 9.27
CA HIS A 74 0.87 5.42 8.89
C HIS A 74 2.19 5.41 9.65
N HIS A 75 2.15 5.05 10.94
CA HIS A 75 3.37 4.83 11.71
C HIS A 75 4.22 3.71 11.08
N MET A 76 3.60 2.60 10.67
CA MET A 76 4.35 1.49 10.06
C MET A 76 5.11 1.89 8.80
N LEU A 77 4.64 2.88 8.03
CA LEU A 77 5.33 3.33 6.82
C LEU A 77 6.79 3.72 7.09
N ILE A 78 7.10 4.35 8.23
CA ILE A 78 8.46 4.80 8.54
C ILE A 78 9.48 3.66 8.56
N HIS A 79 9.01 2.42 8.76
CA HIS A 79 9.85 1.23 8.78
C HIS A 79 10.07 0.60 7.40
N TYR A 80 9.32 1.02 6.37
CA TYR A 80 9.38 0.43 5.03
C TYR A 80 10.76 0.60 4.37
N PRO A 81 11.50 1.72 4.53
CA PRO A 81 12.87 1.80 4.03
C PRO A 81 13.80 0.74 4.64
N ARG A 82 13.65 0.45 5.94
CA ARG A 82 14.43 -0.60 6.63
C ARG A 82 13.98 -1.98 6.18
N ALA A 83 12.68 -2.22 6.08
CA ALA A 83 12.14 -3.48 5.59
C ALA A 83 12.64 -3.78 4.17
N LEU A 84 12.60 -2.79 3.28
CA LEU A 84 13.11 -2.91 1.91
C LEU A 84 14.61 -3.24 1.88
N ALA A 85 15.40 -2.62 2.76
CA ALA A 85 16.84 -2.88 2.85
C ALA A 85 17.17 -4.31 3.37
N LEU A 86 16.35 -4.85 4.26
CA LEU A 86 16.58 -6.17 4.87
C LEU A 86 15.99 -7.32 4.06
N CYS A 87 14.80 -7.11 3.49
CA CYS A 87 14.01 -8.16 2.86
C CYS A 87 14.03 -8.07 1.32
N GLY A 88 14.53 -6.98 0.75
CA GLY A 88 14.41 -6.70 -0.68
C GLY A 88 12.97 -6.31 -1.06
N PRO A 89 12.55 -6.52 -2.32
CA PRO A 89 11.27 -6.02 -2.84
C PRO A 89 10.05 -6.45 -2.03
N LEU A 90 9.39 -5.49 -1.39
CA LEU A 90 8.31 -5.74 -0.42
C LEU A 90 7.06 -6.38 -1.05
N TRP A 91 6.81 -6.13 -2.34
CA TRP A 91 5.76 -6.82 -3.09
C TRP A 91 5.84 -8.34 -2.97
N LYS A 92 7.05 -8.91 -2.98
CA LYS A 92 7.27 -10.36 -2.98
C LYS A 92 6.92 -11.02 -1.65
N ILE A 93 6.92 -10.26 -0.55
CA ILE A 93 6.57 -10.74 0.79
C ILE A 93 5.16 -10.31 1.23
N SER A 94 4.38 -9.69 0.33
CA SER A 94 3.02 -9.23 0.62
C SER A 94 2.04 -10.40 0.80
N SER A 95 1.05 -10.20 1.68
CA SER A 95 -0.05 -11.15 1.89
C SER A 95 -1.13 -11.13 0.80
N MET A 96 -1.10 -10.17 -0.14
CA MET A 96 -2.16 -9.99 -1.15
C MET A 96 -2.45 -11.25 -1.97
N ARG A 97 -1.41 -12.03 -2.32
CA ARG A 97 -1.58 -13.29 -3.05
C ARG A 97 -2.26 -14.37 -2.21
N PHE A 98 -1.91 -14.47 -0.92
CA PHE A 98 -2.52 -15.42 0.00
C PHE A 98 -4.00 -15.07 0.24
N GLU A 99 -4.33 -13.79 0.38
CA GLU A 99 -5.72 -13.37 0.51
C GLU A 99 -6.55 -13.65 -0.75
N ALA A 100 -5.99 -13.43 -1.94
CA ALA A 100 -6.67 -13.76 -3.19
C ALA A 100 -7.02 -15.25 -3.31
N LYS A 101 -6.21 -16.12 -2.71
CA LYS A 101 -6.41 -17.58 -2.69
C LYS A 101 -7.19 -18.08 -1.49
N HIS A 102 -7.55 -17.21 -0.54
CA HIS A 102 -8.22 -17.61 0.69
C HIS A 102 -9.60 -18.25 0.45
N ARG A 103 -10.33 -17.82 -0.59
CA ARG A 103 -11.64 -18.40 -0.95
C ARG A 103 -11.57 -19.89 -1.28
N GLU A 104 -10.56 -20.30 -2.04
CA GLU A 104 -10.34 -21.71 -2.39
C GLU A 104 -10.16 -22.56 -1.12
N GLY A 105 -9.35 -22.07 -0.18
CA GLY A 105 -9.16 -22.72 1.13
C GLY A 105 -10.45 -22.86 1.94
N LYS A 106 -11.31 -21.82 1.97
CA LYS A 106 -12.62 -21.89 2.65
C LYS A 106 -13.56 -22.91 2.02
N ILE A 107 -13.60 -22.97 0.69
CA ILE A 107 -14.46 -23.92 -0.02
C ILE A 107 -14.04 -25.34 0.33
N THR A 108 -12.75 -25.65 0.22
CA THR A 108 -12.22 -26.97 0.58
C THR A 108 -12.51 -27.31 2.05
N SER A 109 -12.31 -26.36 2.98
CA SER A 109 -12.56 -26.63 4.40
C SER A 109 -14.03 -26.91 4.72
N ASN A 110 -14.96 -26.31 3.99
CA ASN A 110 -16.40 -26.51 4.21
C ASN A 110 -16.90 -27.85 3.65
N VAL A 111 -16.25 -28.37 2.61
CA VAL A 111 -16.60 -29.67 2.00
C VAL A 111 -15.90 -30.83 2.70
N CYS A 112 -14.72 -30.60 3.29
CA CYS A 112 -14.03 -31.59 4.11
C CYS A 112 -14.75 -31.80 5.46
N ILE A 113 -15.59 -32.83 5.54
CA ILE A 113 -16.25 -33.36 6.75
C ILE A 113 -15.29 -34.03 7.75
N SER A 114 -13.98 -34.05 7.49
CA SER A 114 -12.98 -34.63 8.40
C SER A 114 -12.77 -33.84 9.70
N ARG A 115 -13.54 -32.76 9.94
CA ARG A 115 -13.58 -32.05 11.22
C ARG A 115 -14.66 -32.64 12.12
N LEU A 116 -14.45 -33.87 12.58
CA LEU A 116 -15.03 -34.31 13.86
C LEU A 116 -14.24 -33.60 14.97
N ASN A 117 -14.84 -32.58 15.58
CA ASN A 117 -14.44 -31.92 16.84
C ASN A 117 -12.96 -31.52 16.99
N VAL A 118 -12.63 -30.26 16.72
CA VAL A 118 -11.56 -29.52 17.42
C VAL A 118 -12.10 -28.17 17.85
#